data_AF-A0A950KXX2-F1
#
_entry.id   AF-A0A950KXX2-F1
#
_cell.length_a   1.000
_cell.length_b   1.000
_cell.length_c   1.000
_cell.angle_alpha   90.00
_cell.angle_beta   90.00
_cell.angle_gamma   90.00
#
_symmetry.space_group_name_H-M   'P 1'
#
loop_
_entity.id
_entity.type
_entity.pdbx_description
1 polymer ?
#
loop_
_entity_poly.entity_id
_entity_poly.type
_entity_poly.pdbx_seq_one_letter_code
_entity_poly.pdbx_strand_id
1 'polypeptide(L)'
;ELFDRQLEWPESDALEGVAGFVEDPSFYPYLSGRVNLELLAELDGRAGTAKIDDALARVGLAGRGDDRVNGYSTGMKQRLGIAAALLREPRLLLLDEPSAGLDPAGVRDMGELVRELAGHGVTILLSSHQIVEVEGMCDSFTMLRRGRVVWDGTAEQLRAQAPASAYHMHCSDDARALELAGQQRGVRATPSQRGGLALAVDLGVLDSYVLALGSAGVAVRRLELLASPVESMFFALTSDSERPRNEPPELAELDRRALAGT
;
A
#
# COMPACT_ATOMS: atom_id res chain seq x y z
N GLU A 1 7.29 -12.18 -21.50
CA GLU A 1 6.92 -13.59 -21.24
C GLU A 1 6.21 -13.65 -19.91
N LEU A 2 5.23 -14.54 -19.77
CA LEU A 2 4.50 -14.79 -18.53
C LEU A 2 4.48 -16.31 -18.33
N PHE A 3 5.00 -16.77 -17.19
CA PHE A 3 5.19 -18.21 -16.92
C PHE A 3 5.95 -18.95 -18.04
N ASP A 4 7.03 -18.34 -18.55
CA ASP A 4 7.85 -18.86 -19.65
C ASP A 4 7.10 -19.04 -20.98
N ARG A 5 5.93 -18.40 -21.12
CA ARG A 5 5.11 -18.35 -22.34
C ARG A 5 5.14 -16.95 -22.95
N GLN A 6 5.18 -16.87 -24.27
CA GLN A 6 5.07 -15.59 -24.96
C GLN A 6 3.64 -15.05 -24.86
N LEU A 7 3.53 -13.76 -24.60
CA LEU A 7 2.25 -13.07 -24.45
C LEU A 7 1.79 -12.58 -25.83
N GLU A 8 1.44 -13.51 -26.72
CA GLU A 8 0.91 -13.20 -28.06
C GLU A 8 -0.62 -13.20 -28.04
N TRP A 9 -1.22 -12.01 -28.05
CA TRP A 9 -2.68 -11.85 -28.06
C TRP A 9 -3.25 -12.18 -29.45
N PRO A 10 -4.40 -12.89 -29.59
CA PRO A 10 -5.38 -13.25 -28.56
C PRO A 10 -5.43 -14.74 -28.17
N GLU A 11 -4.64 -15.61 -28.80
CA GLU A 11 -4.68 -17.09 -28.61
C GLU A 11 -3.68 -17.61 -27.57
N SER A 12 -3.11 -16.71 -26.76
CA SER A 12 -2.06 -17.05 -25.82
C SER A 12 -2.59 -17.76 -24.56
N ASP A 13 -2.21 -19.03 -24.40
CA ASP A 13 -2.32 -19.77 -23.14
C ASP A 13 -1.49 -19.15 -22.00
N ALA A 14 -0.72 -18.07 -22.23
CA ALA A 14 0.04 -17.39 -21.17
C ALA A 14 -0.84 -16.77 -20.08
N LEU A 15 -2.14 -16.56 -20.33
CA LEU A 15 -3.10 -16.12 -19.30
C LEU A 15 -3.63 -17.27 -18.42
N GLU A 16 -3.26 -18.51 -18.72
CA GLU A 16 -3.56 -19.64 -17.86
C GLU A 16 -2.85 -19.46 -16.50
N GLY A 17 -3.61 -19.57 -15.41
CA GLY A 17 -3.11 -19.30 -14.06
C GLY A 17 -3.05 -17.81 -13.71
N VAL A 18 -3.60 -16.92 -14.54
CA VAL A 18 -3.83 -15.51 -14.21
C VAL A 18 -5.32 -15.29 -13.95
N ALA A 19 -5.64 -14.59 -12.85
CA ALA A 19 -6.99 -14.13 -12.56
C ALA A 19 -6.94 -12.78 -11.87
N GLY A 20 -8.07 -12.08 -11.79
CA GLY A 20 -8.10 -10.76 -11.20
C GLY A 20 -9.34 -9.98 -11.59
N PHE A 21 -9.40 -8.73 -11.14
CA PHE A 21 -10.39 -7.76 -11.58
C PHE A 21 -9.76 -6.38 -11.67
N VAL A 22 -10.38 -5.53 -12.49
CA VAL A 22 -10.01 -4.13 -12.69
C VAL A 22 -11.18 -3.30 -12.17
N GLU A 23 -10.92 -2.24 -11.41
CA GLU A 23 -11.93 -1.45 -10.69
C GLU A 23 -12.80 -2.31 -9.74
N ASP A 24 -14.14 -2.15 -9.81
CA ASP A 24 -15.08 -2.87 -8.96
C ASP A 24 -15.58 -4.16 -9.63
N PRO A 25 -15.52 -5.32 -8.93
CA PRO A 25 -16.05 -6.55 -9.47
C PRO A 25 -17.57 -6.45 -9.61
N SER A 26 -18.05 -6.70 -10.83
CA SER A 26 -19.46 -6.59 -11.19
C SER A 26 -20.18 -7.93 -11.07
N PHE A 27 -21.25 -7.95 -10.28
CA PHE A 27 -22.06 -9.12 -9.98
C PHE A 27 -23.55 -8.83 -10.20
N TYR A 28 -24.35 -9.87 -10.43
CA TYR A 28 -25.80 -9.75 -10.48
C TYR A 28 -26.34 -9.46 -9.06
N PRO A 29 -26.92 -8.27 -8.83
CA PRO A 29 -27.22 -7.79 -7.47
C PRO A 29 -28.38 -8.55 -6.82
N TYR A 30 -29.27 -9.13 -7.61
CA TYR A 30 -30.44 -9.88 -7.13
C TYR A 30 -30.14 -11.37 -6.88
N LEU A 31 -28.98 -11.86 -7.30
CA LEU A 31 -28.51 -13.22 -7.02
C LEU A 31 -27.66 -13.23 -5.75
N SER A 32 -27.53 -14.40 -5.13
CA SER A 32 -26.62 -14.57 -3.99
C SER A 32 -25.17 -14.55 -4.44
N GLY A 33 -24.24 -14.32 -3.49
CA GLY A 33 -22.81 -14.42 -3.78
C GLY A 33 -22.45 -15.78 -4.36
N ARG A 34 -22.97 -16.86 -3.77
CA ARG A 34 -22.81 -18.24 -4.24
C ARG A 34 -23.29 -18.44 -5.68
N VAL A 35 -24.50 -18.01 -6.00
CA VAL A 35 -25.05 -18.19 -7.36
C VAL A 35 -24.26 -17.38 -8.40
N ASN A 36 -23.74 -16.21 -8.03
CA ASN A 36 -22.82 -15.47 -8.91
C ASN A 36 -21.53 -16.26 -9.18
N LEU A 37 -20.95 -16.89 -8.14
CA LEU A 37 -19.74 -17.72 -8.29
C LEU A 37 -20.02 -18.99 -9.11
N GLU A 38 -21.17 -19.63 -8.93
CA GLU A 38 -21.61 -20.78 -9.73
C GLU A 38 -21.70 -20.41 -11.22
N LEU A 39 -22.34 -19.29 -11.53
CA LEU A 39 -22.46 -18.80 -12.91
C LEU A 39 -21.09 -18.53 -13.55
N LEU A 40 -20.17 -17.89 -12.82
CA LEU A 40 -18.82 -17.62 -13.32
C LEU A 40 -18.02 -18.91 -13.53
N ALA A 41 -18.14 -19.87 -12.61
CA ALA A 41 -17.50 -21.18 -12.76
C ALA A 41 -18.02 -21.94 -13.99
N GLU A 42 -19.32 -21.88 -14.27
CA GLU A 42 -19.92 -22.49 -15.46
C GLU A 42 -19.41 -21.85 -16.75
N LEU A 43 -19.33 -20.51 -16.80
CA LEU A 43 -18.81 -19.78 -17.96
C LEU A 43 -17.34 -20.11 -18.26
N ASP A 44 -16.54 -20.36 -17.21
CA ASP A 44 -15.15 -20.77 -17.33
C ASP A 44 -14.99 -22.28 -17.64
N GLY A 45 -16.09 -23.03 -17.84
CA GLY A 45 -16.06 -24.47 -18.10
C GLY A 45 -15.63 -25.30 -16.89
N ARG A 46 -15.69 -24.71 -15.69
CA ARG A 46 -15.26 -25.29 -14.40
C ARG A 46 -16.45 -25.68 -13.51
N ALA A 47 -17.58 -26.00 -14.15
CA ALA A 47 -18.82 -26.38 -13.49
C ALA A 47 -18.62 -27.57 -12.51
N GLY A 48 -19.25 -27.49 -11.34
CA GLY A 48 -19.35 -28.61 -10.39
C GLY A 48 -18.21 -28.75 -9.38
N THR A 49 -17.40 -27.72 -9.15
CA THR A 49 -16.28 -27.82 -8.21
C THR A 49 -16.72 -27.52 -6.77
N ALA A 50 -16.35 -28.41 -5.85
CA ALA A 50 -16.40 -28.24 -4.39
C ALA A 50 -15.51 -27.09 -3.87
N LYS A 51 -15.25 -26.07 -4.70
CA LYS A 51 -14.31 -24.97 -4.50
C LYS A 51 -15.00 -23.64 -4.24
N ILE A 52 -16.32 -23.52 -4.44
CA ILE A 52 -17.06 -22.29 -4.13
C ILE A 52 -17.09 -22.05 -2.62
N ASP A 53 -17.35 -23.10 -1.83
CA ASP A 53 -17.31 -23.00 -0.36
C ASP A 53 -15.91 -22.67 0.15
N ASP A 54 -14.88 -23.28 -0.44
CA ASP A 54 -13.48 -22.97 -0.13
C ASP A 54 -13.14 -21.51 -0.49
N ALA A 55 -13.50 -21.05 -1.70
CA ALA A 55 -13.26 -19.67 -2.13
C ALA A 55 -13.97 -18.67 -1.21
N LEU A 56 -15.23 -18.92 -0.85
CA LEU A 56 -15.98 -18.11 0.11
C LEU A 56 -15.35 -18.14 1.50
N ALA A 57 -14.86 -19.29 1.97
CA ALA A 57 -14.19 -19.41 3.26
C ALA A 57 -12.89 -18.61 3.29
N ARG A 58 -12.04 -18.75 2.25
CA ARG A 58 -10.75 -18.05 2.13
C ARG A 58 -10.89 -16.53 2.13
N VAL A 59 -12.00 -16.00 1.60
CA VAL A 59 -12.26 -14.54 1.63
C VAL A 59 -13.10 -14.10 2.82
N GLY A 60 -13.43 -14.98 3.77
CA GLY A 60 -14.22 -14.66 4.96
C GLY A 60 -15.72 -14.46 4.72
N LEU A 61 -16.27 -15.00 3.62
CA LEU A 61 -17.68 -14.89 3.23
C LEU A 61 -18.48 -16.20 3.39
N ALA A 62 -17.93 -17.24 4.02
CA ALA A 62 -18.62 -18.52 4.20
C ALA A 62 -20.04 -18.39 4.79
N GLY A 63 -20.22 -17.55 5.82
CA GLY A 63 -21.53 -17.30 6.44
C GLY A 63 -22.44 -16.33 5.69
N ARG A 64 -22.01 -15.83 4.53
CA ARG A 64 -22.70 -14.79 3.74
C ARG A 64 -22.94 -15.21 2.29
N GLY A 65 -22.48 -16.38 1.86
CA GLY A 65 -22.58 -16.84 0.47
C GLY A 65 -24.00 -16.85 -0.08
N ASP A 66 -25.00 -17.13 0.76
CA ASP A 66 -26.41 -17.23 0.35
C ASP A 66 -27.15 -15.88 0.42
N ASP A 67 -26.52 -14.84 0.97
CA ASP A 67 -27.05 -13.47 0.97
C ASP A 67 -26.98 -12.86 -0.44
N ARG A 68 -27.98 -12.05 -0.80
CA ARG A 68 -28.01 -11.32 -2.08
C ARG A 68 -26.92 -10.25 -2.14
N VAL A 69 -26.27 -10.13 -3.29
CA VAL A 69 -25.15 -9.19 -3.48
C VAL A 69 -25.57 -7.72 -3.36
N ASN A 70 -26.84 -7.38 -3.59
CA ASN A 70 -27.33 -6.02 -3.33
C ASN A 70 -27.24 -5.59 -1.86
N GLY A 71 -27.20 -6.54 -0.92
CA GLY A 71 -27.00 -6.30 0.50
C GLY A 71 -25.54 -6.28 0.94
N TYR A 72 -24.60 -6.54 0.03
CA TYR A 72 -23.17 -6.57 0.33
C TYR A 72 -22.62 -5.14 0.45
N SER A 73 -21.76 -4.93 1.45
CA SER A 73 -20.91 -3.74 1.50
C SER A 73 -19.88 -3.75 0.36
N THR A 74 -19.22 -2.62 0.10
CA THR A 74 -18.12 -2.52 -0.87
C THR A 74 -17.06 -3.58 -0.59
N GLY A 75 -16.63 -3.74 0.67
CA GLY A 75 -15.65 -4.76 1.05
C GLY A 75 -16.10 -6.20 0.82
N MET A 76 -17.38 -6.50 1.03
CA MET A 76 -17.92 -7.82 0.72
C MET A 76 -17.95 -8.08 -0.80
N LYS A 77 -18.22 -7.07 -1.63
CA LYS A 77 -18.15 -7.21 -3.09
C LYS A 77 -16.72 -7.41 -3.58
N GLN A 78 -15.77 -6.63 -3.04
CA GLN A 78 -14.34 -6.78 -3.32
C GLN A 78 -13.85 -8.20 -2.94
N ARG A 79 -14.19 -8.69 -1.75
CA ARG A 79 -13.92 -10.07 -1.31
C ARG A 79 -14.56 -11.11 -2.23
N LEU A 80 -15.79 -10.88 -2.68
CA LEU A 80 -16.46 -11.77 -3.64
C LEU A 80 -15.74 -11.77 -5.00
N GLY A 81 -15.19 -10.62 -5.43
CA GLY A 81 -14.31 -10.51 -6.60
C GLY A 81 -13.06 -11.38 -6.48
N ILE A 82 -12.41 -11.33 -5.33
CA ILE A 82 -11.26 -12.20 -5.03
C ILE A 82 -11.70 -13.68 -5.03
N ALA A 83 -12.83 -14.02 -4.42
CA ALA A 83 -13.35 -15.40 -4.43
C ALA A 83 -13.59 -15.89 -5.86
N ALA A 84 -14.18 -15.07 -6.73
CA ALA A 84 -14.39 -15.38 -8.15
C ALA A 84 -13.06 -15.64 -8.87
N ALA A 85 -12.04 -14.80 -8.63
CA ALA A 85 -10.72 -14.99 -9.20
C ALA A 85 -10.06 -16.29 -8.72
N LEU A 86 -10.25 -16.67 -7.44
CA LEU A 86 -9.71 -17.89 -6.86
C LEU A 86 -10.29 -19.18 -7.45
N LEU A 87 -11.50 -19.14 -8.04
CA LEU A 87 -12.10 -20.31 -8.72
C LEU A 87 -11.24 -20.82 -9.90
N ARG A 88 -10.40 -19.95 -10.47
CA ARG A 88 -9.46 -20.27 -11.55
C ARG A 88 -8.15 -20.89 -11.07
N GLU A 89 -7.95 -21.00 -9.75
CA GLU A 89 -6.70 -21.44 -9.12
C GLU A 89 -5.48 -20.66 -9.65
N PRO A 90 -5.51 -19.32 -9.52
CA PRO A 90 -4.47 -18.49 -10.10
C PRO A 90 -3.13 -18.70 -9.40
N ARG A 91 -2.07 -18.74 -10.21
CA ARG A 91 -0.68 -18.54 -9.78
C ARG A 91 -0.38 -17.05 -9.62
N LEU A 92 -1.06 -16.19 -10.39
CA LEU A 92 -0.96 -14.73 -10.35
C LEU A 92 -2.35 -14.10 -10.23
N LEU A 93 -2.55 -13.32 -9.18
CA LEU A 93 -3.74 -12.53 -8.93
C LEU A 93 -3.45 -11.04 -9.22
N LEU A 94 -4.23 -10.44 -10.12
CA LEU A 94 -4.13 -9.02 -10.48
C LEU A 94 -5.28 -8.25 -9.82
N LEU A 95 -4.96 -7.25 -8.99
CA LEU A 95 -5.94 -6.47 -8.23
C LEU A 95 -5.75 -4.99 -8.50
N ASP A 96 -6.73 -4.34 -9.13
CA ASP A 96 -6.70 -2.89 -9.29
C ASP A 96 -7.45 -2.19 -8.16
N GLU A 97 -6.72 -1.42 -7.33
CA GLU A 97 -7.25 -0.66 -6.20
C GLU A 97 -8.23 -1.49 -5.30
N PRO A 98 -7.83 -2.68 -4.81
CA PRO A 98 -8.74 -3.60 -4.11
C PRO A 98 -9.28 -3.06 -2.78
N SER A 99 -8.65 -2.02 -2.23
CA SER A 99 -9.02 -1.32 -1.00
C SER A 99 -9.85 -0.06 -1.25
N ALA A 100 -10.13 0.30 -2.51
CA ALA A 100 -10.89 1.50 -2.84
C ALA A 100 -12.29 1.50 -2.23
N GLY A 101 -12.66 2.62 -1.61
CA GLY A 101 -13.97 2.78 -0.99
C GLY A 101 -14.20 1.95 0.27
N LEU A 102 -13.16 1.32 0.82
CA LEU A 102 -13.21 0.66 2.12
C LEU A 102 -12.93 1.65 3.25
N ASP A 103 -13.49 1.36 4.42
CA ASP A 103 -13.13 2.07 5.65
C ASP A 103 -11.77 1.58 6.18
N PRO A 104 -11.16 2.26 7.16
CA PRO A 104 -9.83 1.87 7.67
C PRO A 104 -9.77 0.44 8.23
N ALA A 105 -10.89 -0.13 8.69
CA ALA A 105 -10.95 -1.53 9.11
C ALA A 105 -10.93 -2.47 7.90
N GLY A 106 -11.76 -2.21 6.89
CA GLY A 106 -11.82 -2.99 5.66
C GLY A 106 -10.50 -2.98 4.89
N VAL A 107 -9.76 -1.87 4.86
CA VAL A 107 -8.41 -1.81 4.28
C VAL A 107 -7.45 -2.75 4.99
N ARG A 108 -7.45 -2.78 6.34
CA ARG A 108 -6.61 -3.70 7.11
C ARG A 108 -6.99 -5.15 6.86
N ASP A 109 -8.28 -5.47 6.93
CA ASP A 109 -8.76 -6.84 6.73
C ASP A 109 -8.52 -7.33 5.29
N MET A 110 -8.56 -6.42 4.30
CA MET A 110 -8.17 -6.72 2.91
C MET A 110 -6.67 -7.00 2.81
N GLY A 111 -5.84 -6.21 3.49
CA GLY A 111 -4.39 -6.44 3.55
C GLY A 111 -4.02 -7.78 4.19
N GLU A 112 -4.72 -8.16 5.26
CA GLU A 112 -4.58 -9.48 5.88
C GLU A 112 -4.94 -10.61 4.92
N LEU A 113 -6.07 -10.48 4.21
CA LEU A 113 -6.47 -11.44 3.18
C LEU A 113 -5.41 -11.57 2.08
N VAL A 114 -4.90 -10.46 1.55
CA VAL A 114 -3.85 -10.46 0.52
C VAL A 114 -2.61 -11.19 1.02
N ARG A 115 -2.14 -10.90 2.24
CA ARG A 115 -0.98 -11.59 2.83
C ARG A 115 -1.23 -13.08 3.05
N GLU A 116 -2.42 -13.47 3.49
CA GLU A 116 -2.78 -14.88 3.66
C GLU A 116 -2.77 -15.62 2.32
N LEU A 117 -3.34 -15.04 1.26
CA LEU A 117 -3.33 -15.62 -0.07
C LEU A 117 -1.90 -15.75 -0.62
N ALA A 118 -1.06 -14.73 -0.40
CA ALA A 118 0.35 -14.78 -0.75
C ALA A 118 1.10 -15.89 0.01
N GLY A 119 0.82 -16.06 1.31
CA GLY A 119 1.38 -17.13 2.15
C GLY A 119 1.00 -18.54 1.67
N HIS A 120 -0.12 -18.69 0.95
CA HIS A 120 -0.53 -19.93 0.30
C HIS A 120 0.08 -20.14 -1.11
N GLY A 121 1.03 -19.30 -1.52
CA GLY A 121 1.77 -19.44 -2.78
C GLY A 121 1.14 -18.75 -3.99
N VAL A 122 0.13 -17.89 -3.79
CA VAL A 122 -0.44 -17.05 -4.85
C VAL A 122 0.43 -15.80 -5.02
N THR A 123 0.97 -15.54 -6.22
CA THR A 123 1.62 -14.25 -6.49
C THR A 123 0.55 -13.19 -6.67
N ILE A 124 0.69 -12.02 -6.03
CA ILE A 124 -0.30 -10.95 -6.12
C ILE A 124 0.38 -9.69 -6.67
N LEU A 125 -0.17 -9.13 -7.73
CA LEU A 125 0.18 -7.80 -8.21
C LEU A 125 -1.02 -6.89 -7.94
N LEU A 126 -0.80 -5.86 -7.13
CA LEU A 126 -1.82 -4.87 -6.84
C LEU A 126 -1.36 -3.47 -7.22
N SER A 127 -2.27 -2.67 -7.78
CA SER A 127 -2.09 -1.23 -7.97
C SER A 127 -2.77 -0.48 -6.83
N SER A 128 -2.08 0.55 -6.33
CA SER A 128 -2.71 1.56 -5.49
C SER A 128 -1.97 2.88 -5.58
N HIS A 129 -2.71 3.98 -5.44
CA HIS A 129 -2.15 5.31 -5.21
C HIS A 129 -1.94 5.62 -3.71
N GLN A 130 -2.42 4.76 -2.80
CA GLN A 130 -2.33 4.96 -1.35
C GLN A 130 -1.10 4.24 -0.77
N ILE A 131 -0.03 5.00 -0.57
CA ILE A 131 1.28 4.45 -0.18
C ILE A 131 1.23 3.75 1.19
N VAL A 132 0.50 4.33 2.14
CA VAL A 132 0.35 3.78 3.49
C VAL A 132 -0.30 2.40 3.47
N GLU A 133 -1.21 2.17 2.53
CA GLU A 133 -1.90 0.89 2.41
C GLU A 133 -0.93 -0.19 1.92
N VAL A 134 -0.24 0.08 0.79
CA VAL A 134 0.65 -0.90 0.15
C VAL A 134 1.90 -1.19 0.96
N GLU A 135 2.41 -0.23 1.73
CA GLU A 135 3.59 -0.44 2.58
C GLU A 135 3.37 -1.56 3.59
N GLY A 136 2.14 -1.72 4.07
CA GLY A 136 1.80 -2.79 5.00
C GLY A 136 1.62 -4.16 4.33
N MET A 137 1.30 -4.23 3.03
CA MET A 137 0.88 -5.49 2.37
C MET A 137 1.91 -6.07 1.40
N CYS A 138 2.81 -5.24 0.86
CA CYS A 138 3.67 -5.61 -0.26
C CYS A 138 5.13 -5.84 0.14
N ASP A 139 5.74 -6.87 -0.45
CA ASP A 139 7.17 -7.18 -0.26
C ASP A 139 8.08 -6.41 -1.23
N SER A 140 7.53 -5.95 -2.34
CA SER A 140 8.22 -5.22 -3.41
C SER A 140 7.31 -4.17 -4.03
N PHE A 141 7.91 -3.12 -4.60
CA PHE A 141 7.19 -2.03 -5.23
C PHE A 141 7.72 -1.79 -6.65
N THR A 142 6.84 -1.31 -7.52
CA THR A 142 7.20 -0.78 -8.85
C THR A 142 6.52 0.58 -8.99
N MET A 143 7.33 1.62 -9.16
CA MET A 143 6.84 2.99 -9.30
C MET A 143 6.82 3.37 -10.78
N LEU A 144 5.67 3.86 -11.23
CA LEU A 144 5.44 4.30 -12.60
C LEU A 144 5.29 5.82 -12.66
N ARG A 145 5.92 6.45 -13.65
CA ARG A 145 5.70 7.86 -14.01
C ARG A 145 5.61 8.01 -15.51
N ARG A 146 4.52 8.63 -16.00
CA ARG A 146 4.28 8.87 -17.44
C ARG A 146 4.46 7.61 -18.29
N GLY A 147 3.92 6.48 -17.80
CA GLY A 147 3.95 5.19 -18.48
C GLY A 147 5.32 4.49 -18.49
N ARG A 148 6.27 4.92 -17.66
CA ARG A 148 7.60 4.29 -17.53
C ARG A 148 7.88 3.91 -16.08
N VAL A 149 8.55 2.78 -15.89
CA VAL A 149 9.12 2.39 -14.59
C VAL A 149 10.22 3.40 -14.24
N VAL A 150 10.07 4.06 -13.11
CA VAL A 150 11.08 4.97 -12.54
C VAL A 150 11.86 4.30 -11.43
N TRP A 151 11.31 3.26 -10.81
CA TRP A 151 11.95 2.47 -9.78
C TRP A 151 11.26 1.11 -9.61
N ASP A 152 12.02 0.06 -9.35
CA ASP A 152 11.54 -1.26 -8.98
C ASP A 152 12.48 -1.89 -7.96
N GLY A 153 11.93 -2.68 -7.03
CA GLY A 153 12.72 -3.37 -6.01
C GLY A 153 11.91 -3.80 -4.79
N THR A 154 12.60 -4.45 -3.86
CA THR A 154 12.04 -4.88 -2.58
C THR A 154 11.81 -3.71 -1.62
N ALA A 155 10.93 -3.91 -0.64
CA ALA A 155 10.73 -2.95 0.45
C ALA A 155 12.04 -2.63 1.20
N GLU A 156 12.94 -3.60 1.33
CA GLU A 156 14.26 -3.42 1.95
C GLU A 156 15.17 -2.53 1.11
N GLN A 157 15.28 -2.82 -0.19
CA GLN A 157 16.05 -1.98 -1.12
C GLN A 157 15.50 -0.57 -1.18
N LEU A 158 14.18 -0.41 -1.14
CA LEU A 158 13.53 0.88 -1.08
C LEU A 158 14.00 1.62 0.17
N ARG A 159 13.86 1.02 1.35
CA ARG A 159 14.26 1.65 2.62
C ARG A 159 15.73 2.06 2.64
N ALA A 160 16.60 1.26 2.02
CA ALA A 160 18.03 1.55 1.95
C ALA A 160 18.37 2.70 0.98
N GLN A 161 17.55 2.93 -0.04
CA GLN A 161 17.77 3.98 -1.05
C GLN A 161 16.93 5.23 -0.79
N ALA A 162 15.91 5.13 0.06
CA ALA A 162 15.00 6.21 0.35
C ALA A 162 15.75 7.40 0.96
N PRO A 163 15.36 8.64 0.59
CA PRO A 163 15.85 9.81 1.30
C PRO A 163 15.44 9.74 2.78
N ALA A 164 16.19 10.43 3.62
CA ALA A 164 15.96 10.48 5.06
C ALA A 164 14.48 10.75 5.39
N SER A 165 13.91 9.97 6.30
CA SER A 165 12.51 10.07 6.70
C SER A 165 12.20 11.45 7.28
N ALA A 166 10.99 11.93 6.98
CA ALA A 166 10.50 13.20 7.49
C ALA A 166 9.71 12.97 8.78
N TYR A 167 10.02 13.73 9.82
CA TYR A 167 9.33 13.71 11.12
C TYR A 167 8.85 15.10 11.51
N HIS A 168 7.75 15.15 12.25
CA HIS A 168 7.33 16.32 13.00
C HIS A 168 7.66 16.10 14.48
N MET A 169 8.34 17.06 15.08
CA MET A 169 8.74 17.01 16.48
C MET A 169 8.28 18.25 17.21
N HIS A 170 7.68 18.07 18.38
CA HIS A 170 7.41 19.15 19.32
C HIS A 170 8.18 18.88 20.60
N CYS A 171 8.92 19.88 21.06
CA CYS A 171 9.74 19.82 22.26
C CYS A 171 9.22 20.76 23.35
N SER A 172 9.82 20.72 24.53
CA SER A 172 9.62 21.74 25.57
C SER A 172 10.22 23.09 25.19
N ASP A 173 11.27 23.07 24.37
CA ASP A 173 11.96 24.22 23.81
C ASP A 173 12.39 23.89 22.37
N ASP A 174 11.58 24.29 21.39
CA ASP A 174 11.81 24.01 19.97
C ASP A 174 13.01 24.80 19.41
N ALA A 175 13.28 25.98 19.96
CA ALA A 175 14.43 26.79 19.54
C ALA A 175 15.74 26.10 19.95
N ARG A 176 15.80 25.59 21.19
CA ARG A 176 16.95 24.84 21.67
C ARG A 176 17.12 23.52 20.92
N ALA A 177 16.04 22.82 20.61
CA ALA A 177 16.08 21.62 19.80
C ALA A 177 16.63 21.90 18.38
N LEU A 178 16.19 22.99 17.73
CA LEU A 178 16.72 23.41 16.43
C LEU A 178 18.24 23.69 16.47
N GLU A 179 18.72 24.37 17.52
CA GLU A 179 20.17 24.61 17.70
C GLU A 179 20.96 23.32 17.82
N LEU A 180 20.46 22.35 18.59
CA LEU A 180 21.09 21.05 18.79
C LEU A 180 21.09 20.22 17.50
N ALA A 181 20.03 20.30 16.70
CA ALA A 181 19.98 19.65 15.38
C ALA A 181 21.10 20.17 14.47
N GLY A 182 21.37 21.48 14.47
CA GLY A 182 22.46 22.08 13.68
C GLY A 182 23.87 21.59 14.07
N GLN A 183 24.02 21.01 15.27
CA GLN A 183 25.28 20.45 15.77
C GLN A 183 25.43 18.96 15.45
N GLN A 184 24.34 18.28 15.06
CA GLN A 184 24.32 16.84 14.83
C GLN A 184 24.42 16.52 13.33
N ARG A 185 25.47 15.80 12.93
CA ARG A 185 25.58 15.32 11.55
C ARG A 185 24.43 14.35 11.24
N GLY A 186 23.80 14.53 10.09
CA GLY A 186 22.71 13.68 9.62
C GLY A 186 21.31 14.11 10.07
N VAL A 187 21.19 15.16 10.89
CA VAL A 187 19.90 15.77 11.25
C VAL A 187 19.74 17.06 10.46
N ARG A 188 18.68 17.15 9.66
CA ARG A 188 18.23 18.42 9.06
C ARG A 188 16.94 18.82 9.75
N ALA A 189 16.89 20.00 10.33
CA ALA A 189 15.74 20.50 11.07
C ALA A 189 15.37 21.90 10.61
N THR A 190 14.06 22.16 10.47
CA THR A 190 13.52 23.49 10.19
C THR A 190 12.29 23.74 11.06
N PRO A 191 11.99 24.99 11.45
CA PRO A 191 10.71 25.32 12.08
C PRO A 191 9.54 24.86 11.20
N SER A 192 8.53 24.24 11.84
CA SER A 192 7.29 23.81 11.17
C SER A 192 6.24 24.92 11.24
N GLN A 193 5.42 25.04 10.20
CA GLN A 193 4.25 25.94 10.17
C GLN A 193 3.14 25.46 11.12
N ARG A 194 3.13 24.19 11.51
CA ARG A 194 2.23 23.61 12.53
C ARG A 194 2.68 23.91 13.97
N GLY A 195 3.77 24.64 14.16
CA GLY A 195 4.51 24.70 15.42
C GLY A 195 5.43 23.49 15.59
N GLY A 196 6.48 23.59 16.40
CA GLY A 196 7.51 22.56 16.47
C GLY A 196 8.52 22.60 15.32
N LEU A 197 9.07 21.44 15.01
CA LEU A 197 10.18 21.22 14.07
C LEU A 197 9.79 20.17 13.04
N ALA A 198 10.11 20.42 11.78
CA ALA A 198 10.15 19.41 10.74
C ALA A 198 11.59 18.91 10.62
N LEU A 199 11.78 17.60 10.70
CA LEU A 199 13.08 16.92 10.71
C LEU A 199 13.19 16.02 9.48
N ALA A 200 14.32 16.04 8.78
CA ALA A 200 14.71 15.00 7.84
C ALA A 200 15.95 14.28 8.41
N VAL A 201 15.76 13.05 8.86
CA VAL A 201 16.77 12.28 9.60
C VAL A 201 16.54 10.77 9.43
N ASP A 202 17.64 10.02 9.33
CA ASP A 202 17.59 8.55 9.31
C ASP A 202 17.30 8.00 10.72
N LEU A 203 16.57 6.89 10.82
CA LEU A 203 16.18 6.27 12.10
C LEU A 203 17.35 6.08 13.08
N GLY A 204 18.50 5.59 12.60
CA GLY A 204 19.67 5.38 13.47
C GLY A 204 20.28 6.68 14.03
N VAL A 205 20.10 7.81 13.32
CA VAL A 205 20.56 9.13 13.79
C VAL A 205 19.50 9.78 14.68
N LEU A 206 18.21 9.55 14.41
CA LEU A 206 17.09 10.06 15.19
C LEU A 206 17.20 9.66 16.67
N ASP A 207 17.53 8.40 16.96
CA ASP A 207 17.70 7.91 18.34
C ASP A 207 18.77 8.70 19.10
N SER A 208 19.93 8.91 18.46
CA SER A 208 21.03 9.67 19.05
C SER A 208 20.67 11.15 19.27
N TYR A 209 19.84 11.71 18.41
CA TYR A 209 19.37 13.09 18.50
C TYR A 209 18.35 13.25 19.65
N VAL A 210 17.39 12.33 19.78
CA VAL A 210 16.42 12.32 20.89
C VAL A 210 17.12 12.20 22.25
N LEU A 211 18.14 11.35 22.36
CA LEU A 211 18.95 11.22 23.58
C LEU A 211 19.75 12.50 23.90
N ALA A 212 20.28 13.18 22.87
CA ALA A 212 20.98 14.45 23.03
C ALA A 212 20.04 15.57 23.53
N LEU A 213 18.82 15.63 23.00
CA LEU A 213 17.77 16.55 23.48
C LEU A 213 17.48 16.32 24.97
N GLY A 214 17.25 15.07 25.37
CA GLY A 214 17.00 14.72 26.77
C GLY A 214 18.17 15.09 27.69
N SER A 215 19.41 14.84 27.25
CA SER A 215 20.62 15.20 28.00
C SER A 215 20.81 16.71 28.14
N ALA A 216 20.30 17.49 27.19
CA ALA A 216 20.28 18.95 27.22
C ALA A 216 19.08 19.53 28.01
N GLY A 217 18.26 18.68 28.63
CA GLY A 217 17.07 19.10 29.37
C GLY A 217 15.88 19.49 28.49
N VAL A 218 15.90 19.15 27.20
CA VAL A 218 14.81 19.38 26.25
C VAL A 218 13.94 18.13 26.17
N ALA A 219 12.70 18.22 26.66
CA ALA A 219 11.77 17.11 26.63
C ALA A 219 11.07 17.03 25.26
N VAL A 220 11.09 15.86 24.62
CA VAL A 220 10.27 15.59 23.43
C VAL A 220 8.83 15.34 23.86
N ARG A 221 7.91 16.19 23.43
CA ARG A 221 6.48 16.10 23.73
C ARG A 221 5.71 15.34 22.67
N ARG A 222 6.18 15.39 21.42
CA ARG A 222 5.60 14.73 20.26
C ARG A 222 6.69 14.42 19.25
N LEU A 223 6.62 13.24 18.65
CA LEU A 223 7.46 12.81 17.54
C LEU A 223 6.59 11.96 16.62
N GLU A 224 6.28 12.48 15.44
CA GLU A 224 5.36 11.87 14.47
C GLU A 224 6.10 11.68 13.14
N LEU A 225 5.95 10.51 12.51
CA LEU A 225 6.45 10.28 11.17
C LEU A 225 5.53 10.99 10.17
N LEU A 226 6.07 11.94 9.42
CA LEU A 226 5.32 12.68 8.39
C LEU A 226 5.29 11.92 7.05
N ALA A 227 6.39 11.26 6.69
CA ALA A 227 6.47 10.47 5.48
C ALA A 227 7.36 9.25 5.71
N SER A 228 6.84 8.07 5.34
CA SER A 228 7.62 6.82 5.39
C SER A 228 8.74 6.82 4.34
N PRO A 229 9.70 5.88 4.41
CA PRO A 229 10.70 5.72 3.35
C PRO A 229 10.07 5.49 1.96
N VAL A 230 9.00 4.70 1.88
CA VAL A 230 8.25 4.43 0.63
C VAL A 230 7.65 5.72 0.08
N GLU A 231 7.02 6.49 0.96
CA GLU A 231 6.37 7.74 0.60
C GLU A 231 7.38 8.82 0.18
N SER A 232 8.50 8.91 0.91
CA SER A 232 9.57 9.85 0.61
C SER A 232 10.24 9.54 -0.75
N MET A 233 10.47 8.25 -1.04
CA MET A 233 11.00 7.79 -2.32
C MET A 233 10.02 8.10 -3.47
N PHE A 234 8.73 7.79 -3.27
CA PHE A 234 7.70 8.07 -4.26
C PHE A 234 7.67 9.55 -4.63
N PHE A 235 7.67 10.45 -3.64
CA PHE A 235 7.69 11.90 -3.90
C PHE A 235 8.98 12.36 -4.59
N ALA A 236 10.13 11.82 -4.20
CA ALA A 236 11.40 12.15 -4.85
C ALA A 236 11.42 11.78 -6.35
N LEU A 237 10.79 10.65 -6.72
CA LEU A 237 10.79 10.16 -8.10
C LEU A 237 9.66 10.74 -8.96
N THR A 238 8.57 11.19 -8.33
CA THR A 238 7.37 11.67 -9.02
C THR A 238 7.24 13.19 -9.08
N SER A 239 7.99 13.93 -8.26
CA SER A 239 8.03 15.39 -8.31
C SER A 239 8.60 15.92 -9.63
N ASP A 240 7.98 16.97 -10.17
CA ASP A 240 8.24 17.50 -11.53
C ASP A 240 9.54 18.30 -11.66
N SER A 241 10.32 18.42 -10.60
CA SER A 241 11.50 19.26 -10.58
C SER A 241 12.75 18.50 -11.04
N GLU A 242 13.48 19.06 -12.01
CA GLU A 242 14.91 18.84 -12.25
C GLU A 242 15.74 19.27 -11.00
N ARG A 243 15.49 18.61 -9.86
CA ARG A 243 16.12 18.93 -8.57
C ARG A 243 17.44 18.16 -8.44
N PRO A 244 18.47 18.76 -7.81
CA PRO A 244 19.67 18.03 -7.44
C PRO A 244 19.31 16.81 -6.59
N ARG A 245 19.92 15.65 -6.86
CA ARG A 245 19.70 14.34 -6.21
C ARG A 245 19.80 14.31 -4.65
N ASN A 246 20.06 15.44 -3.99
CA ASN A 246 20.35 15.55 -2.55
C ASN A 246 19.38 16.42 -1.74
N GLU A 247 18.31 16.96 -2.35
CA GLU A 247 17.27 17.71 -1.63
C GLU A 247 16.07 16.80 -1.31
N PRO A 248 15.78 16.49 -0.03
CA PRO A 248 14.52 15.87 0.34
C PRO A 248 13.36 16.81 -0.04
N PRO A 249 12.13 16.27 -0.23
CA PRO A 249 10.94 17.10 -0.44
C PRO A 249 10.91 18.23 0.60
N GLU A 250 10.59 19.44 0.16
CA GLU A 250 10.58 20.62 1.02
C GLU A 250 9.83 20.25 2.30
N LEU A 251 10.50 20.25 3.46
CA LEU A 251 9.86 19.96 4.74
C LEU A 251 8.59 20.82 4.91
N ALA A 252 8.58 22.02 4.31
CA ALA A 252 7.44 22.92 4.20
C ALA A 252 6.30 22.46 3.24
N GLU A 253 6.57 21.67 2.21
CA GLU A 253 5.54 21.04 1.35
C GLU A 253 4.89 19.84 2.03
N LEU A 254 5.69 19.00 2.71
CA LEU A 254 5.17 17.90 3.54
C LEU A 254 4.31 18.43 4.70
N ASP A 255 4.77 19.50 5.35
CA ASP A 255 4.05 20.19 6.42
C ASP A 255 2.73 20.86 5.94
N ARG A 256 2.76 21.50 4.75
CA ARG A 256 1.57 22.07 4.08
C ARG A 256 0.55 21.00 3.67
N ARG A 257 0.98 19.82 3.23
CA ARG A 257 0.07 18.75 2.81
C ARG A 257 -0.51 17.98 3.97
N ALA A 258 0.25 17.76 5.03
CA ALA A 258 -0.31 17.21 6.26
C ALA A 258 -1.45 18.11 6.78
N LEU A 259 -1.39 19.44 6.56
CA LEU A 259 -2.47 20.41 6.89
C LEU A 259 -3.70 20.32 5.97
N ALA A 260 -3.55 19.80 4.76
CA ALA A 260 -4.64 19.61 3.81
C ALA A 260 -5.33 18.24 3.94
N GLY A 261 -4.77 17.33 4.74
CA GLY A 261 -5.27 15.97 4.99
C GLY A 261 -5.99 15.77 6.33
N THR A 262 -6.34 16.85 7.04
CA THR A 262 -7.27 16.87 8.17
C THR A 262 -8.57 17.54 7.76
#